data_AF-A0A4Y6RH92-F1
#
_entry.id   AF-A0A4Y6RH92-F1
#
_cell.length_a   1.000
_cell.length_b   1.000
_cell.length_c   1.000
_cell.angle_alpha   90.00
_cell.angle_beta   90.00
_cell.angle_gamma   90.00
#
_symmetry.space_group_name_H-M   'P 1'
#
loop_
_entity.id
_entity.type
_entity.pdbx_description
1 polymer ?
#
loop_
_entity_poly.entity_id
_entity_poly.type
_entity_poly.pdbx_seq_one_letter_code
_entity_poly.pdbx_strand_id
1 'polypeptide(L)'
;MTLVPALRRASVAVTLFLGASAAQASVAFHVTVTTERVNKPGVKTSLPARDTQDSDVVLGEHFISVRDGHTLSVLDFATRRRYMIDTAASTYDTYSLFDVAGSRAAELHHRQGIAGMLKVSGLEQHATPPVYEEQALSVLDNKRRGPLLPQVLDGAVLWSLDEQPLLRLDIAGSPVSGDDAAAFAQYVRYTWGGHPLVLKMLADGKRIPAAFTLHHQQIAGKVARHFRISAMTAGAPATYSLAAYRPRPLAADAPALERVLAQAARLPPLGPQAHPALRAEAERLFAAEKPFEAFLSMLEDHFSTGALVDKLSPQQQLAMQACQPIHDLTRALLAKEKEGIQAALATVQGLRQQHGLEQPVLALFEGNLRAKLGQRQAAMALYLQVLQAKPHMAAAYQDLGDALYAQFDAPNAWRSWDAGRAMAPSLRQFRKVNDLERSLLHDYPAFFAGGATLAPDVQPSTSRPASSTKTVGSTNLP
;
A
#
# COMPACT_ATOMS: atom_id res chain seq x y z
N MET A 1 59.78 -22.72 -16.32
CA MET A 1 59.16 -23.12 -17.60
C MET A 1 58.05 -24.10 -17.30
N THR A 2 56.79 -23.71 -17.52
CA THR A 2 55.65 -24.50 -18.07
C THR A 2 54.38 -23.68 -17.86
N LEU A 3 53.78 -23.27 -18.98
CA LEU A 3 52.51 -22.56 -19.10
C LEU A 3 51.34 -23.52 -18.89
N VAL A 4 50.29 -23.07 -18.18
CA VAL A 4 48.91 -23.58 -18.30
C VAL A 4 47.95 -22.38 -18.12
N PRO A 5 47.05 -22.09 -19.07
CA PRO A 5 46.08 -21.01 -18.94
C PRO A 5 44.75 -21.48 -18.34
N ALA A 6 44.12 -20.58 -17.59
CA ALA A 6 42.78 -20.67 -17.05
C ALA A 6 41.72 -20.38 -18.15
N LEU A 7 40.67 -21.21 -18.22
CA LEU A 7 39.45 -20.93 -18.97
C LEU A 7 38.34 -21.87 -18.48
N ARG A 8 37.45 -21.40 -17.60
CA ARG A 8 36.10 -21.96 -17.42
C ARG A 8 35.16 -20.89 -16.84
N ARG A 9 34.24 -20.40 -17.68
CA ARG A 9 32.77 -20.43 -17.50
C ARG A 9 32.10 -19.49 -18.51
N ALA A 10 31.66 -20.08 -19.61
CA ALA A 10 30.57 -19.57 -20.42
C ALA A 10 29.73 -20.79 -20.80
N SER A 11 28.45 -20.80 -20.43
CA SER A 11 27.40 -21.62 -21.05
C SER A 11 26.04 -21.02 -20.69
N VAL A 12 25.58 -20.06 -21.50
CA VAL A 12 24.15 -19.75 -21.67
C VAL A 12 23.72 -20.57 -22.89
N ALA A 13 22.88 -21.58 -22.69
CA ALA A 13 22.28 -22.33 -23.78
C ALA A 13 20.93 -21.70 -24.12
N VAL A 14 20.86 -21.11 -25.31
CA VAL A 14 19.65 -20.58 -25.96
C VAL A 14 19.05 -21.71 -26.79
N THR A 15 17.79 -22.06 -26.55
CA THR A 15 17.01 -22.88 -27.48
C THR A 15 15.95 -21.98 -28.12
N LEU A 16 16.14 -21.70 -29.42
CA LEU A 16 15.25 -20.95 -30.30
C LEU A 16 13.95 -21.73 -30.56
N PHE A 17 12.80 -21.11 -30.32
CA PHE A 17 11.56 -21.42 -31.01
C PHE A 17 11.17 -20.22 -31.88
N LEU A 18 11.20 -20.42 -33.20
CA LEU A 18 10.72 -19.49 -34.21
C LEU A 18 9.20 -19.56 -34.26
N GLY A 19 8.53 -18.47 -33.90
CA GLY A 19 7.09 -18.31 -34.04
C GLY A 19 6.52 -17.31 -33.06
N ALA A 20 6.76 -16.02 -33.27
CA ALA A 20 5.94 -14.97 -32.65
C ALA A 20 6.05 -13.68 -33.46
N SER A 21 4.89 -13.09 -33.74
CA SER A 21 4.67 -11.65 -33.94
C SER A 21 5.66 -10.83 -33.13
N ALA A 22 6.18 -9.75 -33.70
CA ALA A 22 7.16 -8.86 -33.10
C ALA A 22 6.66 -8.26 -31.77
N ALA A 23 6.75 -9.03 -30.69
CA ALA A 23 6.74 -8.54 -29.33
C ALA A 23 7.97 -7.66 -29.18
N GLN A 24 7.80 -6.41 -28.74
CA GLN A 24 8.93 -5.56 -28.40
C GLN A 24 9.82 -6.32 -27.41
N ALA A 25 11.09 -6.49 -27.75
CA ALA A 25 12.02 -7.26 -26.93
C ALA A 25 12.31 -6.50 -25.63
N SER A 26 12.11 -7.16 -24.48
CA SER A 26 12.48 -6.60 -23.18
C SER A 26 14.01 -6.38 -23.10
N VAL A 27 14.41 -5.40 -22.30
CA VAL A 27 15.81 -5.04 -22.08
C VAL A 27 16.26 -5.53 -20.71
N ALA A 28 17.43 -6.18 -20.66
CA ALA A 28 18.06 -6.57 -19.41
C ALA A 28 19.41 -5.87 -19.23
N PHE A 29 19.80 -5.68 -17.96
CA PHE A 29 21.12 -5.18 -17.60
C PHE A 29 21.49 -5.52 -16.17
N HIS A 30 22.78 -5.50 -15.91
CA HIS A 30 23.33 -5.55 -14.57
C HIS A 30 23.59 -4.15 -14.05
N VAL A 31 23.34 -3.92 -12.76
CA VAL A 31 23.60 -2.65 -12.09
C VAL A 31 24.31 -2.89 -10.76
N THR A 32 25.41 -2.16 -10.58
CA THR A 32 26.11 -2.07 -9.30
C THR A 32 25.84 -0.69 -8.71
N VAL A 33 25.37 -0.66 -7.47
CA VAL A 33 25.12 0.58 -6.72
C VAL A 33 26.00 0.63 -5.49
N THR A 34 26.97 1.53 -5.48
CA THR A 34 27.75 1.85 -4.28
C THR A 34 27.09 2.98 -3.52
N THR A 35 26.67 2.74 -2.28
CA THR A 35 26.16 3.77 -1.39
C THR A 35 27.28 4.27 -0.48
N GLU A 36 27.50 5.59 -0.44
CA GLU A 36 28.42 6.26 0.48
C GLU A 36 27.63 7.17 1.43
N ARG A 37 27.94 7.11 2.72
CA ARG A 37 27.25 7.83 3.79
C ARG A 37 28.22 8.69 4.57
N VAL A 38 27.89 9.97 4.71
CA VAL A 38 28.61 10.92 5.56
C VAL A 38 27.67 11.37 6.66
N ASN A 39 27.85 10.82 7.85
CA ASN A 39 27.01 11.11 9.02
C ASN A 39 27.35 12.46 9.62
N LYS A 40 26.35 13.13 10.19
CA LYS A 40 26.57 14.32 11.02
C LYS A 40 27.35 13.92 12.29
N PRO A 41 28.18 14.81 12.84
CA PRO A 41 28.85 14.58 14.12
C PRO A 41 27.87 14.15 15.21
N GLY A 42 28.24 13.14 16.01
CA GLY A 42 27.44 12.63 17.13
C GLY A 42 26.32 11.64 16.77
N VAL A 43 26.03 11.42 15.48
CA VAL A 43 25.05 10.41 15.06
C VAL A 43 25.67 9.01 15.10
N LYS A 44 25.12 8.13 15.94
CA LYS A 44 25.45 6.69 15.93
C LYS A 44 24.53 5.97 14.96
N THR A 45 25.09 5.15 14.08
CA THR A 45 24.34 4.31 13.14
C THR A 45 25.00 2.94 13.03
N SER A 46 24.18 1.90 12.84
CA SER A 46 24.64 0.55 12.51
C SER A 46 24.91 0.37 11.02
N LEU A 47 24.51 1.33 10.17
CA LEU A 47 24.71 1.25 8.73
C LEU A 47 26.19 1.54 8.39
N PRO A 48 26.80 0.76 7.48
CA PRO A 48 28.18 0.99 7.07
C PRO A 48 28.32 2.31 6.30
N ALA A 49 29.49 2.93 6.43
CA ALA A 49 29.84 4.17 5.72
C ALA A 49 29.84 3.98 4.20
N ARG A 50 30.17 2.77 3.73
CA ARG A 50 30.11 2.37 2.33
C ARG A 50 29.52 0.98 2.21
N ASP A 51 28.65 0.79 1.24
CA ASP A 51 28.04 -0.49 0.91
C ASP A 51 27.86 -0.64 -0.60
N THR A 52 27.81 -1.87 -1.11
CA THR A 52 27.62 -2.14 -2.53
C THR A 52 26.54 -3.19 -2.73
N GLN A 53 25.60 -2.89 -3.61
CA GLN A 53 24.52 -3.78 -4.01
C GLN A 53 24.62 -4.04 -5.51
N ASP A 54 24.57 -5.31 -5.89
CA ASP A 54 24.57 -5.76 -7.29
C ASP A 54 23.19 -6.33 -7.62
N SER A 55 22.65 -5.99 -8.78
CA SER A 55 21.33 -6.47 -9.19
C SER A 55 21.23 -6.71 -10.68
N ASP A 56 20.45 -7.71 -11.06
CA ASP A 56 20.03 -7.94 -12.44
C ASP A 56 18.63 -7.38 -12.63
N VAL A 57 18.46 -6.52 -13.63
CA VAL A 57 17.22 -5.81 -13.92
C VAL A 57 16.69 -6.23 -15.28
N VAL A 58 15.39 -6.46 -15.36
CA VAL A 58 14.65 -6.63 -16.62
C VAL A 58 13.57 -5.56 -16.69
N LEU A 59 13.57 -4.81 -17.78
CA LEU A 59 12.53 -3.86 -18.18
C LEU A 59 11.64 -4.54 -19.21
N GLY A 60 10.47 -5.00 -18.77
CA GLY A 60 9.42 -5.53 -19.64
C GLY A 60 8.39 -4.47 -19.99
N GLU A 61 7.48 -4.81 -20.92
CA GLU A 61 6.45 -3.90 -21.41
C GLU A 61 5.52 -3.40 -20.29
N HIS A 62 5.09 -4.30 -19.40
CA HIS A 62 4.19 -3.99 -18.29
C HIS A 62 4.75 -4.39 -16.92
N PHE A 63 6.03 -4.73 -16.85
CA PHE A 63 6.65 -5.14 -15.59
C PHE A 63 8.11 -4.73 -15.49
N ILE A 64 8.59 -4.62 -14.26
CA ILE A 64 10.01 -4.51 -13.95
C ILE A 64 10.36 -5.64 -12.99
N SER A 65 11.45 -6.35 -13.25
CA SER A 65 11.97 -7.32 -12.30
C SER A 65 13.38 -6.96 -11.87
N VAL A 66 13.66 -7.06 -10.56
CA VAL A 66 14.97 -6.79 -9.96
C VAL A 66 15.37 -8.00 -9.13
N ARG A 67 16.45 -8.66 -9.53
CA ARG A 67 17.05 -9.76 -8.79
C ARG A 67 18.27 -9.26 -8.03
N ASP A 68 18.27 -9.46 -6.72
CA ASP A 68 19.39 -9.20 -5.82
C ASP A 68 19.61 -10.43 -4.94
N GLY A 69 20.72 -11.13 -5.19
CA GLY A 69 21.00 -12.42 -4.57
C GLY A 69 19.85 -13.42 -4.76
N HIS A 70 19.25 -13.84 -3.65
CA HIS A 70 18.13 -14.79 -3.63
C HIS A 70 16.75 -14.12 -3.70
N THR A 71 16.69 -12.79 -3.71
CA THR A 71 15.45 -12.02 -3.76
C THR A 71 15.15 -11.58 -5.19
N LEU A 72 13.94 -11.83 -5.67
CA LEU A 72 13.42 -11.30 -6.92
C LEU A 72 12.19 -10.44 -6.63
N SER A 73 12.32 -9.14 -6.85
CA SER A 73 11.18 -8.21 -6.82
C SER A 73 10.59 -8.10 -8.22
N VAL A 74 9.28 -8.23 -8.35
CA VAL A 74 8.56 -7.95 -9.61
C VAL A 74 7.51 -6.88 -9.37
N LEU A 75 7.56 -5.80 -10.15
CA LEU A 75 6.53 -4.77 -10.22
C LEU A 75 5.69 -5.07 -11.47
N ASP A 76 4.43 -5.41 -11.30
CA ASP A 76 3.48 -5.63 -12.38
C ASP A 76 2.52 -4.45 -12.44
N PHE A 77 2.71 -3.59 -13.44
CA PHE A 77 1.92 -2.38 -13.62
C PHE A 77 0.54 -2.68 -14.22
N ALA A 78 0.39 -3.78 -14.95
CA ALA A 78 -0.89 -4.18 -15.54
C ALA A 78 -1.89 -4.58 -14.45
N THR A 79 -1.47 -5.41 -13.49
CA THR A 79 -2.32 -5.83 -12.35
C THR A 79 -2.20 -4.92 -11.13
N ARG A 80 -1.27 -3.96 -11.18
CA ARG A 80 -0.89 -3.07 -10.06
C ARG A 80 -0.50 -3.84 -8.81
N ARG A 81 0.27 -4.92 -9.00
CA ARG A 81 0.81 -5.75 -7.92
C ARG A 81 2.32 -5.65 -7.89
N ARG A 82 2.88 -5.85 -6.70
CA ARG A 82 4.29 -6.20 -6.55
C ARG A 82 4.42 -7.54 -5.88
N TYR A 83 5.38 -8.32 -6.34
CA TYR A 83 5.72 -9.63 -5.81
C TYR A 83 7.12 -9.57 -5.21
N MET A 84 7.26 -10.08 -4.00
CA MET A 84 8.56 -10.31 -3.37
C MET A 84 8.80 -11.80 -3.36
N ILE A 85 9.71 -12.27 -4.19
CA ILE A 85 9.96 -13.69 -4.43
C ILE A 85 11.27 -14.09 -3.75
N ASP A 86 11.20 -15.07 -2.86
CA ASP A 86 12.36 -15.80 -2.36
C ASP A 86 12.66 -16.94 -3.33
N THR A 87 13.71 -16.77 -4.13
CA THR A 87 14.10 -17.75 -5.15
C THR A 87 14.73 -19.01 -4.57
N ALA A 88 15.25 -18.97 -3.34
CA ALA A 88 15.79 -20.14 -2.66
C ALA A 88 14.67 -20.99 -2.04
N ALA A 89 13.71 -20.35 -1.37
CA ALA A 89 12.54 -21.03 -0.79
C ALA A 89 11.46 -21.36 -1.83
N SER A 90 11.57 -20.82 -3.05
CA SER A 90 10.56 -20.88 -4.10
C SER A 90 9.19 -20.37 -3.64
N THR A 91 9.19 -19.28 -2.87
CA THR A 91 7.99 -18.68 -2.29
C THR A 91 7.83 -17.22 -2.68
N TYR A 92 6.62 -16.66 -2.56
CA TYR A 92 6.40 -15.23 -2.76
C TYR A 92 5.35 -14.64 -1.82
N ASP A 93 5.54 -13.35 -1.52
CA ASP A 93 4.49 -12.47 -1.00
C ASP A 93 3.97 -11.57 -2.11
N THR A 94 2.70 -11.14 -2.00
CA THR A 94 2.07 -10.21 -2.94
C THR A 94 1.53 -8.98 -2.21
N TYR A 95 1.72 -7.82 -2.82
CA TYR A 95 1.27 -6.54 -2.29
C TYR A 95 0.68 -5.67 -3.40
N SER A 96 -0.13 -4.69 -3.02
CA SER A 96 -0.66 -3.68 -3.92
C SER A 96 0.43 -2.66 -4.28
N LEU A 97 0.58 -2.24 -5.54
CA LEU A 97 1.49 -1.14 -5.89
C LEU A 97 1.08 0.20 -5.27
N PHE A 98 -0.19 0.34 -4.87
CA PHE A 98 -0.66 1.52 -4.16
C PHE A 98 -0.05 1.67 -2.76
N ASP A 99 0.50 0.60 -2.18
CA ASP A 99 1.20 0.69 -0.90
C ASP A 99 2.46 1.56 -0.98
N VAL A 100 3.18 1.50 -2.09
CA VAL A 100 4.39 2.29 -2.33
C VAL A 100 4.04 3.76 -2.52
N ALA A 101 3.13 4.06 -3.44
CA ALA A 101 2.72 5.45 -3.71
C ALA A 101 2.05 6.09 -2.49
N GLY A 102 1.12 5.37 -1.85
CA GLY A 102 0.42 5.84 -0.66
C GLY A 102 1.34 6.09 0.53
N SER A 103 2.25 5.16 0.83
CA SER A 103 3.21 5.33 1.93
C SER A 103 4.15 6.51 1.69
N ARG A 104 4.67 6.66 0.47
CA ARG A 104 5.58 7.77 0.13
C ARG A 104 4.89 9.13 0.19
N ALA A 105 3.64 9.22 -0.26
CA ALA A 105 2.85 10.44 -0.14
C ALA A 105 2.53 10.78 1.33
N ALA A 106 2.08 9.80 2.11
CA ALA A 106 1.82 9.98 3.54
C ALA A 106 3.08 10.37 4.32
N GLU A 107 4.21 9.73 4.02
CA GLU A 107 5.51 10.02 4.64
C GLU A 107 5.99 11.43 4.30
N LEU A 108 5.83 11.89 3.04
CA LEU A 108 6.19 13.26 2.67
C LEU A 108 5.41 14.28 3.50
N HIS A 109 4.09 14.11 3.60
CA HIS A 109 3.24 14.99 4.43
C HIS A 109 3.61 14.94 5.90
N HIS A 110 3.96 13.77 6.43
CA HIS A 110 4.40 13.63 7.81
C HIS A 110 5.70 14.40 8.07
N ARG A 111 6.70 14.25 7.20
CA ARG A 111 7.98 14.97 7.29
C ARG A 111 7.82 16.47 7.14
N GLN A 112 6.92 16.92 6.27
CA GLN A 112 6.55 18.34 6.14
C GLN A 112 5.95 18.89 7.46
N GLY A 113 5.09 18.12 8.12
CA GLY A 113 4.55 18.48 9.43
C GLY A 113 5.63 18.66 10.49
N ILE A 114 6.58 17.70 10.57
CA ILE A 114 7.74 17.79 11.48
C ILE A 114 8.61 19.01 11.15
N ALA A 115 8.92 19.24 9.87
CA ALA A 115 9.70 20.40 9.44
C ALA A 115 9.02 21.72 9.80
N GLY A 116 7.69 21.79 9.66
CA GLY A 116 6.88 22.93 10.10
C GLY A 116 6.98 23.18 11.60
N MET A 117 6.89 22.13 12.42
CA MET A 117 7.08 22.23 13.87
C MET A 117 8.49 22.69 14.25
N LEU A 118 9.52 22.12 13.64
CA LEU A 118 10.91 22.53 13.86
C LEU A 118 11.12 24.01 13.55
N LYS A 119 10.55 24.50 12.43
CA LYS A 119 10.61 25.91 12.06
C LYS A 119 9.92 26.81 13.09
N VAL A 120 8.74 26.44 13.59
CA VAL A 120 8.05 27.20 14.64
C VAL A 120 8.88 27.24 15.94
N SER A 121 9.68 26.21 16.20
CA SER A 121 10.58 26.14 17.35
C SER A 121 11.98 26.76 17.11
N GLY A 122 12.26 27.36 15.95
CA GLY A 122 13.59 27.91 15.63
C GLY A 122 14.69 26.85 15.46
N LEU A 123 14.29 25.63 15.06
CA LEU A 123 15.13 24.45 14.89
C LEU A 123 15.17 23.98 13.43
N GLU A 124 14.86 24.85 12.47
CA GLU A 124 14.78 24.53 11.04
C GLU A 124 16.08 23.94 10.47
N GLN A 125 17.24 24.23 11.05
CA GLN A 125 18.53 23.64 10.68
C GLN A 125 18.58 22.12 10.85
N HIS A 126 17.67 21.55 11.65
CA HIS A 126 17.54 20.12 11.84
C HIS A 126 16.60 19.46 10.83
N ALA A 127 15.82 20.24 10.07
CA ALA A 127 14.96 19.72 9.02
C ALA A 127 15.79 19.34 7.78
N THR A 128 15.39 18.26 7.12
CA THR A 128 15.92 17.94 5.79
C THR A 128 15.40 18.98 4.77
N PRO A 129 16.24 19.48 3.85
CA PRO A 129 15.75 20.31 2.76
C PRO A 129 14.67 19.58 1.94
N PRO A 130 13.54 20.23 1.58
CA PRO A 130 12.41 19.50 1.01
C PRO A 130 12.71 18.80 -0.33
N VAL A 131 13.62 19.34 -1.15
CA VAL A 131 14.07 18.68 -2.39
C VAL A 131 14.64 17.28 -2.15
N TYR A 132 15.28 17.05 -1.01
CA TYR A 132 15.81 15.73 -0.67
C TYR A 132 14.73 14.79 -0.12
N GLU A 133 13.67 15.33 0.48
CA GLU A 133 12.50 14.53 0.85
C GLU A 133 11.75 14.06 -0.40
N GLU A 134 11.53 14.96 -1.34
CA GLU A 134 10.93 14.66 -2.64
C GLU A 134 11.81 13.69 -3.46
N GLN A 135 13.15 13.86 -3.42
CA GLN A 135 14.11 12.93 -4.00
C GLN A 135 14.03 11.54 -3.35
N ALA A 136 13.99 11.46 -2.02
CA ALA A 136 13.94 10.18 -1.32
C ALA A 136 12.63 9.42 -1.58
N LEU A 137 11.51 10.13 -1.66
CA LEU A 137 10.18 9.55 -1.76
C LEU A 137 9.68 9.46 -3.22
N SER A 138 10.31 10.16 -4.16
CA SER A 138 9.86 10.29 -5.56
C SER A 138 8.44 10.87 -5.70
N VAL A 139 8.07 11.71 -4.75
CA VAL A 139 6.78 12.39 -4.68
C VAL A 139 7.07 13.88 -4.66
N LEU A 140 6.36 14.66 -5.50
CA LEU A 140 6.56 16.10 -5.60
C LEU A 140 5.61 16.81 -4.61
N ASP A 141 6.11 17.83 -3.92
CA ASP A 141 5.24 18.80 -3.25
C ASP A 141 4.56 19.68 -4.31
N ASN A 142 3.23 19.70 -4.32
CA ASN A 142 2.42 20.43 -5.30
C ASN A 142 2.67 21.96 -5.30
N LYS A 143 3.37 22.49 -4.30
CA LYS A 143 3.76 23.91 -4.22
C LYS A 143 5.09 24.23 -4.88
N ARG A 144 5.95 23.25 -5.16
CA ARG A 144 7.32 23.50 -5.62
C ARG A 144 7.35 23.92 -7.09
N ARG A 145 8.07 25.02 -7.36
CA ARG A 145 8.22 25.61 -8.70
C ARG A 145 9.69 25.98 -8.92
N GLY A 146 10.33 25.33 -9.88
CA GLY A 146 11.71 25.61 -10.27
C GLY A 146 12.21 24.56 -11.27
N PRO A 147 12.99 24.94 -12.31
CA PRO A 147 13.59 23.98 -13.22
C PRO A 147 14.81 23.31 -12.59
N LEU A 148 15.15 22.10 -13.05
CA LEU A 148 16.48 21.55 -12.82
C LEU A 148 17.52 22.42 -13.52
N LEU A 149 18.56 22.81 -12.79
CA LEU A 149 19.64 23.64 -13.30
C LEU A 149 20.85 22.75 -13.61
N PRO A 150 21.32 22.70 -14.86
CA PRO A 150 22.52 21.97 -15.22
C PRO A 150 23.77 22.78 -14.92
N GLN A 151 24.78 22.13 -14.36
CA GLN A 151 26.15 22.60 -14.30
C GLN A 151 27.03 21.58 -15.03
N VAL A 152 27.61 21.99 -16.15
CA VAL A 152 28.55 21.16 -16.90
C VAL A 152 29.85 21.03 -16.10
N LEU A 153 30.25 19.80 -15.86
CA LEU A 153 31.52 19.42 -15.25
C LEU A 153 32.32 18.61 -16.27
N ASP A 154 33.61 18.40 -16.03
CA ASP A 154 34.42 17.57 -16.92
C ASP A 154 33.84 16.13 -16.95
N GLY A 155 33.40 15.70 -18.13
CA GLY A 155 32.80 14.38 -18.39
C GLY A 155 31.39 14.13 -17.85
N ALA A 156 30.74 15.08 -17.19
CA ALA A 156 29.44 14.89 -16.55
C ALA A 156 28.61 16.19 -16.43
N VAL A 157 27.33 16.06 -16.12
CA VAL A 157 26.45 17.20 -15.80
C VAL A 157 25.90 17.01 -14.39
N LEU A 158 26.09 18.02 -13.52
CA LEU A 158 25.44 18.08 -12.22
C LEU A 158 24.12 18.83 -12.35
N TRP A 159 23.03 18.16 -12.02
CA TRP A 159 21.69 18.71 -11.97
C TRP A 159 21.31 19.03 -10.54
N SER A 160 20.95 20.29 -10.33
CA SER A 160 20.59 20.83 -9.02
C SER A 160 19.19 21.45 -9.04
N LEU A 161 18.57 21.49 -7.88
CA LEU A 161 17.32 22.22 -7.62
C LEU A 161 17.45 22.94 -6.28
N ASP A 162 17.09 24.22 -6.23
CA ASP A 162 17.26 25.06 -5.04
C ASP A 162 18.69 24.99 -4.47
N GLU A 163 19.69 25.08 -5.37
CA GLU A 163 21.12 24.97 -5.05
C GLU A 163 21.56 23.62 -4.46
N GLN A 164 20.65 22.65 -4.35
CA GLN A 164 20.96 21.31 -3.87
C GLN A 164 21.28 20.38 -5.05
N PRO A 165 22.43 19.70 -5.04
CA PRO A 165 22.73 18.68 -6.03
C PRO A 165 21.77 17.50 -5.87
N LEU A 166 21.17 17.05 -6.97
CA LEU A 166 20.28 15.88 -6.97
C LEU A 166 20.84 14.73 -7.80
N LEU A 167 21.41 15.02 -8.97
CA LEU A 167 21.92 14.02 -9.89
C LEU A 167 23.23 14.51 -10.53
N ARG A 168 24.30 13.73 -10.43
CA ARG A 168 25.45 13.84 -11.32
C ARG A 168 25.33 12.78 -12.40
N LEU A 169 25.19 13.19 -13.66
CA LEU A 169 24.97 12.30 -14.79
C LEU A 169 26.20 12.29 -15.70
N ASP A 170 26.79 11.11 -15.91
CA ASP A 170 27.90 10.97 -16.85
C ASP A 170 27.36 10.95 -18.30
N ILE A 171 28.18 11.40 -19.25
CA ILE A 171 27.75 11.56 -20.66
C ILE A 171 27.57 10.19 -21.36
N ALA A 172 28.30 9.16 -20.91
CA ALA A 172 28.24 7.83 -21.48
C ALA A 172 26.92 7.10 -21.15
N GLY A 173 26.42 6.32 -22.10
CA GLY A 173 25.20 5.51 -21.91
C GLY A 173 24.79 4.78 -23.18
N SER A 174 23.82 3.87 -23.03
CA SER A 174 23.26 3.10 -24.13
C SER A 174 22.04 3.80 -24.71
N PRO A 175 21.95 4.04 -26.03
CA PRO A 175 20.73 4.54 -26.65
C PRO A 175 19.63 3.48 -26.53
N VAL A 176 18.41 3.90 -26.20
CA VAL A 176 17.25 3.02 -26.03
C VAL A 176 15.98 3.67 -26.58
N SER A 177 14.88 2.91 -26.62
CA SER A 177 13.56 3.48 -26.94
C SER A 177 13.09 4.47 -25.86
N GLY A 178 12.05 5.26 -26.17
CA GLY A 178 11.42 6.12 -25.16
C GLY A 178 10.79 5.31 -24.02
N ASP A 179 10.19 4.16 -24.35
CA ASP A 179 9.54 3.28 -23.38
C ASP A 179 10.56 2.64 -22.43
N ASP A 180 11.71 2.20 -22.95
CA ASP A 180 12.80 1.66 -22.12
C ASP A 180 13.39 2.73 -21.18
N ALA A 181 13.55 3.97 -21.66
CA ALA A 181 14.03 5.07 -20.82
C ALA A 181 13.02 5.41 -19.71
N ALA A 182 11.73 5.39 -20.01
CA ALA A 182 10.66 5.56 -19.03
C ALA A 182 10.62 4.41 -18.01
N ALA A 183 10.74 3.15 -18.46
CA ALA A 183 10.82 1.98 -17.59
C ALA A 183 12.08 2.02 -16.70
N PHE A 184 13.21 2.50 -17.21
CA PHE A 184 14.41 2.71 -16.42
C PHE A 184 14.20 3.76 -15.32
N ALA A 185 13.60 4.91 -15.63
CA ALA A 185 13.25 5.91 -14.63
C ALA A 185 12.27 5.36 -13.58
N GLN A 186 11.37 4.46 -14.00
CA GLN A 186 10.44 3.77 -13.11
C GLN A 186 11.13 2.78 -12.18
N TYR A 187 12.13 2.05 -12.67
CA TYR A 187 13.00 1.21 -11.84
C TYR A 187 13.69 2.07 -10.76
N VAL A 188 14.30 3.20 -11.15
CA VAL A 188 14.94 4.10 -10.19
C VAL A 188 13.94 4.62 -9.16
N ARG A 189 12.74 5.04 -9.59
CA ARG A 189 11.65 5.49 -8.71
C ARG A 189 11.35 4.47 -7.61
N TYR A 190 11.09 3.22 -7.99
CA TYR A 190 10.64 2.20 -7.05
C TYR A 190 11.75 1.68 -6.15
N THR A 191 12.95 1.45 -6.69
CA THR A 191 14.04 0.79 -5.95
C THR A 191 14.89 1.77 -5.16
N TRP A 192 15.18 2.95 -5.71
CA TRP A 192 16.18 3.86 -5.14
C TRP A 192 15.61 5.21 -4.72
N GLY A 193 14.46 5.57 -5.28
CA GLY A 193 13.95 6.93 -5.23
C GLY A 193 14.67 7.85 -6.23
N GLY A 194 14.07 8.99 -6.51
CA GLY A 194 14.66 10.07 -7.29
C GLY A 194 13.67 11.22 -7.40
N HIS A 195 14.16 12.45 -7.48
CA HIS A 195 13.27 13.60 -7.55
C HIS A 195 12.42 13.52 -8.83
N PRO A 196 11.11 13.79 -8.78
CA PRO A 196 10.22 13.63 -9.95
C PRO A 196 10.71 14.33 -11.23
N LEU A 197 11.30 15.53 -11.10
CA LEU A 197 11.94 16.22 -12.25
C LEU A 197 13.16 15.47 -12.81
N VAL A 198 13.98 14.87 -11.94
CA VAL A 198 15.16 14.09 -12.34
C VAL A 198 14.71 12.82 -13.05
N LEU A 199 13.72 12.12 -12.49
CA LEU A 199 13.16 10.91 -13.10
C LEU A 199 12.52 11.22 -14.45
N LYS A 200 11.81 12.34 -14.58
CA LYS A 200 11.25 12.80 -15.86
C LYS A 200 12.36 13.08 -16.88
N MET A 201 13.42 13.76 -16.48
CA MET A 201 14.57 14.02 -17.35
C MET A 201 15.22 12.73 -17.85
N LEU A 202 15.37 11.72 -16.99
CA LEU A 202 15.88 10.41 -17.38
C LEU A 202 14.94 9.70 -18.36
N ALA A 203 13.63 9.73 -18.11
CA ALA A 203 12.62 9.14 -18.99
C ALA A 203 12.60 9.78 -20.38
N ASP A 204 12.74 11.11 -20.47
CA ASP A 204 12.71 11.84 -21.74
C ASP A 204 14.02 11.69 -22.55
N GLY A 205 15.11 11.24 -21.91
CA GLY A 205 16.47 11.25 -22.47
C GLY A 205 16.78 10.20 -23.55
N LYS A 206 15.88 9.23 -23.78
CA LYS A 206 16.05 8.11 -24.74
C LYS A 206 17.41 7.38 -24.63
N ARG A 207 17.92 7.32 -23.40
CA ARG A 207 19.24 6.77 -23.07
C ARG A 207 19.19 6.22 -21.66
N ILE A 208 19.78 5.04 -21.46
CA ILE A 208 20.11 4.54 -20.12
C ILE A 208 21.57 4.90 -19.84
N PRO A 209 21.87 5.68 -18.77
CA PRO A 209 23.24 6.09 -18.47
C PRO A 209 24.12 4.90 -18.12
N ALA A 210 25.40 4.95 -18.49
CA ALA A 210 26.38 3.93 -18.07
C ALA A 210 26.78 4.14 -16.59
N ALA A 211 26.75 5.38 -16.13
CA ALA A 211 26.98 5.74 -14.74
C ALA A 211 26.27 7.04 -14.36
N PHE A 212 25.86 7.15 -13.10
CA PHE A 212 25.36 8.39 -12.52
C PHE A 212 25.42 8.32 -10.99
N THR A 213 25.27 9.46 -10.32
CA THR A 213 25.19 9.55 -8.86
C THR A 213 23.92 10.26 -8.44
N LEU A 214 23.13 9.64 -7.56
CA LEU A 214 22.05 10.33 -6.85
C LEU A 214 22.55 10.87 -5.52
N HIS A 215 22.23 12.12 -5.24
CA HIS A 215 22.52 12.77 -3.98
C HIS A 215 21.25 12.86 -3.13
N HIS A 216 21.38 12.47 -1.87
CA HIS A 216 20.33 12.55 -0.88
C HIS A 216 20.87 13.20 0.39
N GLN A 217 19.96 13.82 1.15
CA GLN A 217 20.21 14.21 2.53
C GLN A 217 19.13 13.58 3.40
N GLN A 218 19.55 13.02 4.52
CA GLN A 218 18.71 12.45 5.56
C GLN A 218 19.01 13.18 6.87
N ILE A 219 18.17 12.97 7.89
CA ILE A 219 18.38 13.54 9.23
C ILE A 219 19.80 13.21 9.75
N ALA A 220 20.23 11.96 9.54
CA ALA A 220 21.51 11.42 9.98
C ALA A 220 22.73 11.98 9.22
N GLY A 221 22.57 12.51 8.01
CA GLY A 221 23.69 12.92 7.18
C GLY A 221 23.42 12.92 5.69
N LYS A 222 24.49 13.00 4.90
CA LYS A 222 24.44 12.96 3.43
C LYS A 222 24.61 11.52 2.94
N VAL A 223 23.91 11.19 1.87
CA VAL A 223 24.03 9.89 1.20
C VAL A 223 24.23 10.12 -0.30
N ALA A 224 25.28 9.54 -0.86
CA ALA A 224 25.50 9.47 -2.30
C ALA A 224 25.35 8.02 -2.76
N ARG A 225 24.68 7.82 -3.89
CA ARG A 225 24.52 6.49 -4.50
C ARG A 225 25.08 6.52 -5.90
N HIS A 226 26.18 5.81 -6.10
CA HIS A 226 26.91 5.73 -7.37
C HIS A 226 26.45 4.49 -8.12
N PHE A 227 25.84 4.71 -9.27
CA PHE A 227 25.34 3.66 -10.15
C PHE A 227 26.35 3.39 -11.26
N ARG A 228 26.58 2.11 -11.53
CA ARG A 228 27.25 1.62 -12.74
C ARG A 228 26.34 0.61 -13.41
N ILE A 229 26.06 0.83 -14.69
CA ILE A 229 25.11 0.04 -15.46
C ILE A 229 25.87 -0.62 -16.62
N SER A 230 25.69 -1.92 -16.77
CA SER A 230 26.29 -2.68 -17.87
C SER A 230 25.73 -2.26 -19.23
N ALA A 231 26.31 -2.78 -20.31
CA ALA A 231 25.65 -2.72 -21.61
C ALA A 231 24.29 -3.42 -21.55
N MET A 232 23.33 -2.90 -22.33
CA MET A 232 21.98 -3.47 -22.44
C MET A 232 22.01 -4.75 -23.27
N THR A 233 21.30 -5.78 -22.80
CA THR A 233 21.03 -7.00 -23.58
C THR A 233 19.57 -7.02 -24.02
N ALA A 234 19.37 -7.06 -25.34
CA ALA A 234 18.05 -7.27 -25.93
C ALA A 234 17.64 -8.75 -25.87
N GLY A 235 16.33 -9.01 -25.87
CA GLY A 235 15.80 -10.38 -25.88
C GLY A 235 15.63 -10.98 -24.49
N ALA A 236 15.48 -10.15 -23.46
CA ALA A 236 15.03 -10.60 -22.15
C ALA A 236 13.59 -11.16 -22.25
N PRO A 237 13.15 -12.01 -21.30
CA PRO A 237 11.81 -12.56 -21.33
C PRO A 237 10.75 -11.46 -21.41
N ALA A 238 9.85 -11.56 -22.39
CA ALA A 238 8.76 -10.60 -22.60
C ALA A 238 7.73 -10.58 -21.45
N THR A 239 7.78 -11.57 -20.56
CA THR A 239 6.90 -11.70 -19.39
C THR A 239 7.64 -12.39 -18.26
N TYR A 240 7.07 -12.34 -17.06
CA TYR A 240 7.51 -13.10 -15.90
C TYR A 240 6.47 -14.19 -15.57
N SER A 241 6.90 -15.24 -14.87
CA SER A 241 6.00 -16.32 -14.45
C SER A 241 6.15 -16.62 -12.97
N LEU A 242 5.01 -16.77 -12.29
CA LEU A 242 4.95 -17.23 -10.91
C LEU A 242 4.78 -18.75 -10.80
N ALA A 243 4.71 -19.49 -11.91
CA ALA A 243 4.40 -20.92 -11.90
C ALA A 243 5.42 -21.79 -11.13
N ALA A 244 6.67 -21.33 -11.02
CA ALA A 244 7.71 -21.99 -10.25
C ALA A 244 7.68 -21.67 -8.74
N TYR A 245 6.79 -20.76 -8.31
CA TYR A 245 6.74 -20.24 -6.96
C TYR A 245 5.36 -20.46 -6.34
N ARG A 246 5.32 -20.55 -5.01
CA ARG A 246 4.07 -20.66 -4.23
C ARG A 246 3.93 -19.51 -3.25
N PRO A 247 2.72 -19.14 -2.82
CA PRO A 247 2.57 -18.18 -1.72
C PRO A 247 3.39 -18.60 -0.51
N ARG A 248 4.03 -17.63 0.17
CA ARG A 248 4.84 -17.91 1.37
C ARG A 248 3.98 -18.62 2.42
N PRO A 249 4.41 -19.78 2.94
CA PRO A 249 3.68 -20.46 3.99
C PRO A 249 3.69 -19.64 5.27
N LEU A 250 2.60 -19.73 6.02
CA LEU A 250 2.48 -19.10 7.32
C LEU A 250 3.43 -19.80 8.30
N ALA A 251 4.27 -19.03 9.00
CA ALA A 251 5.13 -19.56 10.05
C ALA A 251 4.31 -20.08 11.24
N ALA A 252 4.82 -21.09 11.96
CA ALA A 252 4.10 -21.70 13.08
C ALA A 252 3.85 -20.71 14.23
N ASP A 253 4.77 -19.76 14.42
CA ASP A 253 4.76 -18.69 15.43
C ASP A 253 4.29 -17.34 14.87
N ALA A 254 3.64 -17.34 13.69
CA ALA A 254 3.24 -16.12 13.03
C ALA A 254 2.35 -15.21 13.92
N PRO A 255 2.63 -13.89 13.96
CA PRO A 255 1.81 -12.92 14.69
C PRO A 255 0.34 -12.96 14.26
N ALA A 256 -0.56 -12.54 15.16
CA ALA A 256 -2.01 -12.58 14.91
C ALA A 256 -2.42 -11.83 13.62
N LEU A 257 -1.78 -10.69 13.32
CA LEU A 257 -2.00 -9.95 12.07
C LEU A 257 -1.71 -10.81 10.83
N GLU A 258 -0.56 -11.49 10.81
CA GLU A 258 -0.16 -12.30 9.66
C GLU A 258 -1.09 -13.51 9.50
N ARG A 259 -1.51 -14.14 10.61
CA ARG A 259 -2.49 -15.24 10.59
C ARG A 259 -3.82 -14.80 10.01
N VAL A 260 -4.35 -13.66 10.44
CA VAL A 260 -5.61 -13.09 9.93
C VAL A 260 -5.51 -12.77 8.44
N LEU A 261 -4.43 -12.10 7.99
CA LEU A 261 -4.27 -11.77 6.58
C LEU A 261 -4.02 -13.00 5.68
N ALA A 262 -3.32 -14.01 6.19
CA ALA A 262 -3.14 -15.28 5.48
C ALA A 262 -4.43 -16.08 5.38
N GLN A 263 -5.26 -16.05 6.42
CA GLN A 263 -6.61 -16.62 6.40
C GLN A 263 -7.48 -15.89 5.38
N ALA A 264 -7.51 -14.56 5.41
CA ALA A 264 -8.28 -13.72 4.51
C ALA A 264 -8.01 -14.00 3.03
N ALA A 265 -6.73 -14.19 2.67
CA ALA A 265 -6.32 -14.50 1.30
C ALA A 265 -6.86 -15.84 0.75
N ARG A 266 -7.39 -16.72 1.62
CA ARG A 266 -7.97 -18.02 1.27
C ARG A 266 -9.49 -18.03 1.37
N LEU A 267 -10.10 -16.98 1.92
CA LEU A 267 -11.54 -16.92 2.09
C LEU A 267 -12.19 -16.52 0.76
N PRO A 268 -13.14 -17.31 0.25
CA PRO A 268 -13.97 -16.86 -0.85
C PRO A 268 -14.89 -15.72 -0.37
N PRO A 269 -15.40 -14.88 -1.28
CA PRO A 269 -16.53 -14.02 -0.97
C PRO A 269 -17.70 -14.84 -0.41
N LEU A 270 -18.48 -14.24 0.48
CA LEU A 270 -19.67 -14.89 1.00
C LEU A 270 -20.63 -15.24 -0.15
N GLY A 271 -21.13 -16.48 -0.15
CA GLY A 271 -22.11 -16.92 -1.14
C GLY A 271 -23.43 -16.18 -1.01
N PRO A 272 -24.31 -16.24 -2.04
CA PRO A 272 -25.58 -15.49 -2.06
C PRO A 272 -26.54 -15.86 -0.92
N GLN A 273 -26.33 -16.99 -0.25
CA GLN A 273 -27.12 -17.45 0.89
C GLN A 273 -26.66 -16.89 2.25
N ALA A 274 -25.51 -16.20 2.32
CA ALA A 274 -24.98 -15.70 3.58
C ALA A 274 -25.88 -14.64 4.22
N HIS A 275 -26.31 -13.65 3.43
CA HIS A 275 -27.26 -12.63 3.87
C HIS A 275 -28.60 -13.24 4.32
N PRO A 276 -29.29 -14.08 3.50
CA PRO A 276 -30.48 -14.80 3.96
C PRO A 276 -30.29 -15.60 5.26
N ALA A 277 -29.15 -16.28 5.44
CA ALA A 277 -28.89 -17.07 6.64
C ALA A 277 -28.72 -16.19 7.90
N LEU A 278 -27.96 -15.10 7.81
CA LEU A 278 -27.81 -14.15 8.91
C LEU A 278 -29.14 -13.43 9.21
N ARG A 279 -29.94 -13.18 8.18
CA ARG A 279 -31.28 -12.62 8.34
C ARG A 279 -32.22 -13.56 9.08
N ALA A 280 -32.23 -14.85 8.71
CA ALA A 280 -33.02 -15.87 9.38
C ALA A 280 -32.63 -16.02 10.86
N GLU A 281 -31.34 -15.86 11.19
CA GLU A 281 -30.88 -15.86 12.58
C GLU A 281 -31.41 -14.66 13.36
N ALA A 282 -31.37 -13.45 12.79
CA ALA A 282 -31.97 -12.28 13.41
C ALA A 282 -33.49 -12.46 13.65
N GLU A 283 -34.20 -13.06 12.69
CA GLU A 283 -35.64 -13.35 12.82
C GLU A 283 -35.92 -14.37 13.93
N ARG A 284 -35.09 -15.41 14.05
CA ARG A 284 -35.15 -16.38 15.14
C ARG A 284 -34.93 -15.71 16.51
N LEU A 285 -34.00 -14.77 16.60
CA LEU A 285 -33.72 -14.02 17.84
C LEU A 285 -34.88 -13.08 18.21
N PHE A 286 -35.51 -12.42 17.23
CA PHE A 286 -36.75 -11.66 17.49
C PHE A 286 -37.88 -12.56 17.99
N ALA A 287 -38.07 -13.74 17.38
CA ALA A 287 -39.08 -14.71 17.82
C ALA A 287 -38.80 -15.26 19.23
N ALA A 288 -37.54 -15.29 19.64
CA ALA A 288 -37.10 -15.67 20.98
C ALA A 288 -37.08 -14.49 21.98
N GLU A 289 -37.69 -13.35 21.65
CA GLU A 289 -37.73 -12.15 22.49
C GLU A 289 -36.35 -11.60 22.87
N LYS A 290 -35.37 -11.73 21.97
CA LYS A 290 -33.99 -11.25 22.13
C LYS A 290 -33.67 -10.13 21.13
N PRO A 291 -34.29 -8.95 21.27
CA PRO A 291 -34.18 -7.87 20.28
C PRO A 291 -32.76 -7.29 20.19
N PHE A 292 -31.98 -7.27 21.28
CA PHE A 292 -30.62 -6.76 21.24
C PHE A 292 -29.69 -7.69 20.45
N GLU A 293 -29.76 -9.00 20.71
CA GLU A 293 -28.99 -9.99 19.96
C GLU A 293 -29.41 -10.02 18.49
N ALA A 294 -30.71 -9.89 18.20
CA ALA A 294 -31.21 -9.76 16.82
C ALA A 294 -30.61 -8.53 16.13
N PHE A 295 -30.56 -7.39 16.82
CA PHE A 295 -29.95 -6.17 16.32
C PHE A 295 -28.45 -6.34 16.03
N LEU A 296 -27.71 -6.99 16.93
CA LEU A 296 -26.30 -7.29 16.70
C LEU A 296 -26.09 -8.25 15.51
N SER A 297 -26.97 -9.23 15.32
CA SER A 297 -26.94 -10.14 14.16
C SER A 297 -27.18 -9.40 12.84
N MET A 298 -28.09 -8.41 12.83
CA MET A 298 -28.32 -7.56 11.65
C MET A 298 -27.12 -6.65 11.34
N LEU A 299 -26.42 -6.15 12.35
CA LEU A 299 -25.18 -5.40 12.17
C LEU A 299 -24.05 -6.30 11.63
N GLU A 300 -23.92 -7.53 12.14
CA GLU A 300 -22.96 -8.50 11.63
C GLU A 300 -23.19 -8.81 10.15
N ASP A 301 -24.44 -9.00 9.74
CA ASP A 301 -24.83 -9.15 8.35
C ASP A 301 -24.36 -7.97 7.50
N HIS A 302 -24.77 -6.75 7.87
CA HIS A 302 -24.35 -5.55 7.15
C HIS A 302 -22.82 -5.43 7.04
N PHE A 303 -22.10 -5.68 8.14
CA PHE A 303 -20.63 -5.58 8.19
C PHE A 303 -19.91 -6.69 7.43
N SER A 304 -20.57 -7.82 7.17
CA SER A 304 -19.98 -8.95 6.45
C SER A 304 -20.32 -8.95 4.97
N THR A 305 -21.54 -8.54 4.61
CA THR A 305 -22.07 -8.64 3.23
C THR A 305 -22.18 -7.30 2.52
N GLY A 306 -22.25 -6.19 3.28
CA GLY A 306 -22.60 -4.88 2.75
C GLY A 306 -24.07 -4.74 2.35
N ALA A 307 -24.90 -5.76 2.58
CA ALA A 307 -26.34 -5.67 2.35
C ALA A 307 -26.97 -4.63 3.29
N LEU A 308 -27.99 -3.95 2.79
CA LEU A 308 -28.79 -3.08 3.65
C LEU A 308 -29.77 -3.91 4.45
N VAL A 309 -30.11 -3.41 5.63
CA VAL A 309 -31.15 -3.99 6.46
C VAL A 309 -32.50 -3.89 5.73
N ASP A 310 -33.13 -5.02 5.48
CA ASP A 310 -34.50 -5.09 4.97
C ASP A 310 -35.50 -4.44 5.94
N LYS A 311 -36.67 -4.08 5.39
CA LYS A 311 -37.72 -3.43 6.17
C LYS A 311 -38.20 -4.37 7.29
N LEU A 312 -38.00 -3.93 8.53
CA LEU A 312 -38.49 -4.62 9.72
C LEU A 312 -40.01 -4.64 9.81
N SER A 313 -40.57 -5.71 10.36
CA SER A 313 -42.00 -5.77 10.68
C SER A 313 -42.37 -4.78 11.78
N PRO A 314 -43.63 -4.32 11.89
CA PRO A 314 -44.05 -3.41 12.95
C PRO A 314 -43.73 -3.94 14.36
N GLN A 315 -43.86 -5.26 14.57
CA GLN A 315 -43.53 -5.89 15.86
C GLN A 315 -42.02 -5.84 16.15
N GLN A 316 -41.17 -6.11 15.15
CA GLN A 316 -39.72 -6.02 15.30
C GLN A 316 -39.29 -4.57 15.60
N GLN A 317 -39.90 -3.59 14.92
CA GLN A 317 -39.65 -2.17 15.19
C GLN A 317 -40.01 -1.79 16.63
N LEU A 318 -41.17 -2.25 17.11
CA LEU A 318 -41.62 -2.00 18.48
C LEU A 318 -40.67 -2.64 19.50
N ALA A 319 -40.25 -3.89 19.26
CA ALA A 319 -39.31 -4.61 20.11
C ALA A 319 -37.95 -3.90 20.18
N MET A 320 -37.45 -3.37 19.06
CA MET A 320 -36.22 -2.58 19.05
C MET A 320 -36.38 -1.26 19.81
N GLN A 321 -37.50 -0.56 19.63
CA GLN A 321 -37.81 0.70 20.34
C GLN A 321 -37.99 0.50 21.85
N ALA A 322 -38.42 -0.68 22.29
CA ALA A 322 -38.53 -1.00 23.71
C ALA A 322 -37.20 -1.46 24.34
N CYS A 323 -36.17 -1.72 23.53
CA CYS A 323 -34.93 -2.34 24.00
C CYS A 323 -33.88 -1.30 24.42
N GLN A 324 -33.70 -1.14 25.73
CA GLN A 324 -32.75 -0.15 26.29
C GLN A 324 -31.29 -0.34 25.81
N PRO A 325 -30.71 -1.57 25.77
CA PRO A 325 -29.37 -1.79 25.23
C PRO A 325 -29.16 -1.27 23.79
N ILE A 326 -30.18 -1.35 22.92
CA ILE A 326 -30.12 -0.78 21.57
C ILE A 326 -30.01 0.74 21.64
N HIS A 327 -30.80 1.40 22.50
CA HIS A 327 -30.73 2.85 22.68
C HIS A 327 -29.39 3.30 23.25
N ASP A 328 -28.86 2.58 24.23
CA ASP A 328 -27.57 2.92 24.84
C ASP A 328 -26.43 2.77 23.83
N LEU A 329 -26.42 1.69 23.06
CA LEU A 329 -25.44 1.49 21.99
C LEU A 329 -25.56 2.55 20.89
N THR A 330 -26.76 2.79 20.37
CA THR A 330 -26.96 3.78 19.29
C THR A 330 -26.59 5.19 19.74
N ARG A 331 -26.92 5.59 20.98
CA ARG A 331 -26.49 6.88 21.54
C ARG A 331 -24.97 6.95 21.69
N ALA A 332 -24.33 5.89 22.19
CA ALA A 332 -22.88 5.81 22.35
C ALA A 332 -22.15 6.01 21.01
N LEU A 333 -22.65 5.40 19.94
CA LEU A 333 -22.02 5.48 18.61
C LEU A 333 -22.11 6.86 17.95
N LEU A 334 -23.03 7.73 18.41
CA LEU A 334 -23.16 9.11 17.93
C LEU A 334 -22.20 10.11 18.60
N ALA A 335 -21.42 9.68 19.59
CA ALA A 335 -20.48 10.55 20.29
C ALA A 335 -19.36 11.07 19.36
N LYS A 336 -19.09 12.38 19.46
CA LYS A 336 -18.10 13.08 18.62
C LYS A 336 -16.94 13.65 19.42
N GLU A 337 -17.22 14.25 20.57
CA GLU A 337 -16.20 14.86 21.44
C GLU A 337 -15.53 13.82 22.33
N LYS A 338 -14.32 14.13 22.79
CA LYS A 338 -13.45 13.18 23.51
C LYS A 338 -14.11 12.60 24.75
N GLU A 339 -14.73 13.44 25.58
CA GLU A 339 -15.43 13.02 26.80
C GLU A 339 -16.64 12.14 26.47
N GLY A 340 -17.38 12.49 25.41
CA GLY A 340 -18.48 11.68 24.90
C GLY A 340 -18.02 10.31 24.39
N ILE A 341 -16.88 10.24 23.70
CA ILE A 341 -16.28 8.99 23.21
C ILE A 341 -15.81 8.12 24.38
N GLN A 342 -15.29 8.73 25.46
CA GLN A 342 -14.93 7.99 26.68
C GLN A 342 -16.17 7.40 27.37
N ALA A 343 -17.25 8.17 27.48
CA ALA A 343 -18.51 7.67 28.02
C ALA A 343 -19.09 6.54 27.14
N ALA A 344 -19.07 6.72 25.81
CA ALA A 344 -19.47 5.69 24.85
C ALA A 344 -18.64 4.41 24.99
N LEU A 345 -17.33 4.54 25.20
CA LEU A 345 -16.43 3.40 25.43
C LEU A 345 -16.85 2.63 26.68
N ALA A 346 -17.14 3.31 27.79
CA ALA A 346 -17.63 2.68 29.01
C ALA A 346 -18.97 1.97 28.80
N THR A 347 -19.90 2.58 28.05
CA THR A 347 -21.18 1.95 27.69
C THR A 347 -20.97 0.66 26.91
N VAL A 348 -20.16 0.68 25.84
CA VAL A 348 -19.90 -0.51 25.02
C VAL A 348 -19.19 -1.61 25.82
N GLN A 349 -18.25 -1.24 26.69
CA GLN A 349 -17.60 -2.20 27.59
C GLN A 349 -18.60 -2.85 28.56
N GLY A 350 -19.53 -2.08 29.12
CA GLY A 350 -20.62 -2.61 29.94
C GLY A 350 -21.48 -3.62 29.18
N LEU A 351 -21.86 -3.29 27.94
CA LEU A 351 -22.62 -4.19 27.07
C LEU A 351 -21.84 -5.49 26.76
N ARG A 352 -20.52 -5.41 26.55
CA ARG A 352 -19.68 -6.61 26.37
C ARG A 352 -19.62 -7.48 27.63
N GLN A 353 -19.57 -6.90 28.81
CA GLN A 353 -19.62 -7.68 30.05
C GLN A 353 -20.95 -8.41 30.22
N GLN A 354 -22.06 -7.79 29.81
CA GLN A 354 -23.40 -8.36 29.92
C GLN A 354 -23.71 -9.42 28.85
N HIS A 355 -23.29 -9.18 27.61
CA HIS A 355 -23.68 -9.99 26.45
C HIS A 355 -22.53 -10.85 25.88
N GLY A 356 -21.36 -10.83 26.51
CA GLY A 356 -20.21 -11.65 26.18
C GLY A 356 -19.03 -10.84 25.64
N LEU A 357 -17.86 -11.07 26.23
CA LEU A 357 -16.62 -10.40 25.83
C LEU A 357 -16.21 -10.73 24.39
N GLU A 358 -16.57 -11.91 23.90
CA GLU A 358 -16.27 -12.36 22.54
C GLU A 358 -17.29 -11.89 21.49
N GLN A 359 -18.29 -11.08 21.86
CA GLN A 359 -19.30 -10.60 20.93
C GLN A 359 -18.62 -9.71 19.85
N PRO A 360 -18.59 -10.14 18.55
CA PRO A 360 -17.72 -9.50 17.55
C PRO A 360 -18.13 -8.07 17.17
N VAL A 361 -19.42 -7.78 17.09
CA VAL A 361 -19.93 -6.44 16.75
C VAL A 361 -19.63 -5.43 17.87
N LEU A 362 -19.82 -5.81 19.14
CA LEU A 362 -19.49 -4.97 20.28
C LEU A 362 -17.97 -4.79 20.40
N ALA A 363 -17.18 -5.83 20.13
CA ALA A 363 -15.71 -5.73 20.09
C ALA A 363 -15.22 -4.78 18.98
N LEU A 364 -15.85 -4.82 17.80
CA LEU A 364 -15.57 -3.90 16.71
C LEU A 364 -15.87 -2.45 17.11
N PHE A 365 -17.03 -2.20 17.73
CA PHE A 365 -17.38 -0.86 18.21
C PHE A 365 -16.45 -0.36 19.30
N GLU A 366 -16.05 -1.21 20.25
CA GLU A 366 -15.04 -0.85 21.24
C GLU A 366 -13.72 -0.48 20.55
N GLY A 367 -13.27 -1.28 19.58
CA GLY A 367 -12.08 -1.00 18.78
C GLY A 367 -12.14 0.37 18.12
N ASN A 368 -13.26 0.69 17.47
CA ASN A 368 -13.47 1.97 16.79
C ASN A 368 -13.47 3.16 17.76
N LEU A 369 -14.07 3.02 18.95
CA LEU A 369 -14.02 4.07 19.98
C LEU A 369 -12.60 4.26 20.53
N ARG A 370 -11.86 3.17 20.74
CA ARG A 370 -10.44 3.21 21.15
C ARG A 370 -9.56 3.86 20.09
N ALA A 371 -9.78 3.57 18.82
CA ALA A 371 -9.07 4.20 17.71
C ALA A 371 -9.32 5.73 17.68
N LYS A 372 -10.57 6.16 17.86
CA LYS A 372 -10.92 7.59 17.99
C LYS A 372 -10.23 8.28 19.17
N LEU A 373 -9.96 7.56 20.26
CA LEU A 373 -9.20 8.04 21.42
C LEU A 373 -7.67 7.96 21.24
N GLY A 374 -7.19 7.53 20.07
CA GLY A 374 -5.75 7.35 19.80
C GLY A 374 -5.15 6.09 20.41
N GLN A 375 -5.96 5.19 20.99
CA GLN A 375 -5.51 3.93 21.60
C GLN A 375 -5.31 2.83 20.52
N ARG A 376 -4.41 3.11 19.57
CA ARG A 376 -4.28 2.33 18.32
C ARG A 376 -3.97 0.85 18.52
N GLN A 377 -3.04 0.52 19.43
CA GLN A 377 -2.68 -0.89 19.68
C GLN A 377 -3.85 -1.69 20.28
N ALA A 378 -4.59 -1.09 21.20
CA ALA A 378 -5.76 -1.72 21.80
C ALA A 378 -6.90 -1.89 20.76
N ALA A 379 -7.09 -0.91 19.88
CA ALA A 379 -8.05 -1.03 18.77
C ALA A 379 -7.69 -2.17 17.82
N MET A 380 -6.42 -2.27 17.39
CA MET A 380 -5.96 -3.35 16.53
C MET A 380 -6.14 -4.73 17.15
N ALA A 381 -5.83 -4.89 18.44
CA ALA A 381 -6.04 -6.15 19.14
C ALA A 381 -7.51 -6.59 19.07
N LEU A 382 -8.45 -5.65 19.21
CA LEU A 382 -9.88 -5.92 19.06
C LEU A 382 -10.27 -6.26 17.63
N TYR A 383 -9.77 -5.55 16.62
CA TYR A 383 -10.05 -5.91 15.22
C TYR A 383 -9.53 -7.31 14.87
N LEU A 384 -8.35 -7.67 15.37
CA LEU A 384 -7.81 -9.02 15.21
C LEU A 384 -8.65 -10.07 15.94
N GLN A 385 -9.13 -9.78 17.16
CA GLN A 385 -10.07 -10.64 17.88
C GLN A 385 -11.35 -10.87 17.07
N VAL A 386 -11.93 -9.79 16.53
CA VAL A 386 -13.14 -9.85 15.68
C VAL A 386 -12.89 -10.72 14.45
N LEU A 387 -11.77 -10.54 13.75
CA LEU A 387 -11.45 -11.28 12.53
C LEU A 387 -11.09 -12.75 12.80
N GLN A 388 -10.58 -13.08 13.98
CA GLN A 388 -10.41 -14.47 14.41
C GLN A 388 -11.76 -15.16 14.65
N ALA A 389 -12.73 -14.45 15.25
CA ALA A 389 -14.06 -14.98 15.51
C ALA A 389 -14.97 -15.00 14.27
N LYS A 390 -14.89 -13.94 13.43
CA LYS A 390 -15.72 -13.71 12.25
C LYS A 390 -14.84 -13.32 11.06
N PRO A 391 -14.20 -14.30 10.39
CA PRO A 391 -13.22 -14.02 9.33
C PRO A 391 -13.77 -13.33 8.08
N HIS A 392 -15.10 -13.32 7.89
CA HIS A 392 -15.79 -12.65 6.78
C HIS A 392 -16.36 -11.26 7.15
N MET A 393 -16.07 -10.73 8.34
CA MET A 393 -16.54 -9.40 8.73
C MET A 393 -15.72 -8.31 8.02
N ALA A 394 -16.12 -7.97 6.80
CA ALA A 394 -15.44 -7.03 5.91
C ALA A 394 -15.17 -5.66 6.58
N ALA A 395 -16.10 -5.14 7.39
CA ALA A 395 -15.90 -3.89 8.12
C ALA A 395 -14.67 -3.91 9.05
N ALA A 396 -14.38 -5.05 9.70
CA ALA A 396 -13.23 -5.17 10.59
C ALA A 396 -11.90 -5.12 9.81
N TYR A 397 -11.84 -5.63 8.57
CA TYR A 397 -10.68 -5.45 7.71
C TYR A 397 -10.49 -3.99 7.29
N GLN A 398 -11.58 -3.26 7.07
CA GLN A 398 -11.49 -1.82 6.83
C GLN A 398 -10.85 -1.12 8.03
N ASP A 399 -11.34 -1.38 9.24
CA ASP A 399 -10.87 -0.68 10.45
C ASP A 399 -9.43 -1.08 10.82
N LEU A 400 -9.06 -2.35 10.58
CA LEU A 400 -7.68 -2.81 10.69
C LEU A 400 -6.77 -2.11 9.68
N GLY A 401 -7.18 -2.01 8.41
CA GLY A 401 -6.39 -1.35 7.37
C GLY A 401 -6.14 0.13 7.69
N ASP A 402 -7.16 0.83 8.19
CA ASP A 402 -7.04 2.21 8.65
C ASP A 402 -6.04 2.36 9.80
N ALA A 403 -6.11 1.48 10.80
CA ALA A 403 -5.21 1.51 11.94
C ALA A 403 -3.75 1.21 11.54
N LEU A 404 -3.55 0.32 10.57
CA LEU A 404 -2.23 -0.01 10.00
C LEU A 404 -1.68 1.16 9.18
N TYR A 405 -2.52 1.78 8.34
CA TYR A 405 -2.11 2.94 7.53
C TYR A 405 -1.72 4.13 8.40
N ALA A 406 -2.46 4.39 9.49
CA ALA A 406 -2.13 5.42 10.46
C ALA A 406 -0.82 5.16 11.25
N GLN A 407 -0.27 3.95 11.16
CA GLN A 407 1.02 3.55 11.71
C GLN A 407 2.12 3.41 10.64
N PHE A 408 1.85 3.85 9.41
CA PHE A 408 2.76 3.74 8.27
C PHE A 408 3.06 2.30 7.83
N ASP A 409 2.25 1.31 8.25
CA ASP A 409 2.28 -0.05 7.71
C ASP A 409 1.35 -0.16 6.48
N ALA A 410 1.71 0.57 5.42
CA ALA A 410 0.94 0.58 4.19
C ALA A 410 0.80 -0.81 3.54
N PRO A 411 1.84 -1.68 3.49
CA PRO A 411 1.70 -3.01 2.89
C PRO A 411 0.59 -3.84 3.53
N ASN A 412 0.52 -3.91 4.86
CA ASN A 412 -0.54 -4.66 5.53
C ASN A 412 -1.88 -3.90 5.54
N ALA A 413 -1.87 -2.57 5.50
CA ALA A 413 -3.09 -1.79 5.33
C ALA A 413 -3.81 -2.13 4.01
N TRP A 414 -3.08 -2.11 2.89
CA TRP A 414 -3.65 -2.46 1.58
C TRP A 414 -4.06 -3.92 1.50
N ARG A 415 -3.30 -4.85 2.10
CA ARG A 415 -3.74 -6.26 2.21
C ARG A 415 -5.06 -6.40 2.98
N SER A 416 -5.25 -5.63 4.04
CA SER A 416 -6.50 -5.63 4.82
C SER A 416 -7.65 -5.07 3.98
N TRP A 417 -7.46 -3.90 3.37
CA TRP A 417 -8.50 -3.29 2.54
C TRP A 417 -8.85 -4.14 1.32
N ASP A 418 -7.88 -4.76 0.65
CA ASP A 418 -8.11 -5.68 -0.46
C ASP A 418 -8.94 -6.88 -0.02
N ALA A 419 -8.61 -7.48 1.13
CA ALA A 419 -9.38 -8.60 1.68
C ALA A 419 -10.84 -8.21 1.95
N GLY A 420 -11.07 -7.09 2.63
CA GLY A 420 -12.42 -6.63 2.94
C GLY A 420 -13.22 -6.24 1.70
N ARG A 421 -12.60 -5.58 0.70
CA ARG A 421 -13.25 -5.25 -0.59
C ARG A 421 -13.60 -6.49 -1.39
N ALA A 422 -12.77 -7.53 -1.35
CA ALA A 422 -13.08 -8.80 -2.01
C ALA A 422 -14.30 -9.49 -1.38
N MET A 423 -14.48 -9.35 -0.07
CA MET A 423 -15.62 -9.95 0.66
C MET A 423 -16.92 -9.17 0.46
N ALA A 424 -16.89 -7.84 0.61
CA ALA A 424 -18.06 -6.98 0.55
C ALA A 424 -17.77 -5.72 -0.28
N PRO A 425 -17.73 -5.83 -1.62
CA PRO A 425 -17.34 -4.71 -2.48
C PRO A 425 -18.30 -3.51 -2.35
N SER A 426 -19.59 -3.73 -2.10
CA SER A 426 -20.59 -2.67 -1.95
C SER A 426 -20.57 -1.97 -0.58
N LEU A 427 -19.78 -2.46 0.38
CA LEU A 427 -19.73 -1.92 1.73
C LEU A 427 -19.16 -0.49 1.71
N ARG A 428 -19.99 0.49 2.12
CA ARG A 428 -19.72 1.94 1.98
C ARG A 428 -18.42 2.38 2.67
N GLN A 429 -18.01 1.66 3.70
CA GLN A 429 -16.80 1.85 4.51
C GLN A 429 -15.54 1.89 3.63
N PHE A 430 -15.51 1.16 2.50
CA PHE A 430 -14.38 1.17 1.57
C PHE A 430 -14.34 2.37 0.62
N ARG A 431 -15.36 3.24 0.62
CA ARG A 431 -15.39 4.43 -0.27
C ARG A 431 -14.13 5.29 -0.11
N LYS A 432 -13.69 5.52 1.13
CA LYS A 432 -12.47 6.31 1.41
C LYS A 432 -11.21 5.69 0.82
N VAL A 433 -11.13 4.35 0.80
CA VAL A 433 -10.00 3.63 0.21
C VAL A 433 -10.04 3.75 -1.30
N ASN A 434 -11.23 3.66 -1.89
CA ASN A 434 -11.43 3.85 -3.33
C ASN A 434 -11.16 5.31 -3.75
N ASP A 435 -11.50 6.29 -2.90
CA ASP A 435 -11.14 7.71 -3.09
C ASP A 435 -9.62 7.89 -3.04
N LEU A 436 -8.94 7.29 -2.05
CA LEU A 436 -7.47 7.31 -1.94
C LEU A 436 -6.80 6.68 -3.15
N GLU A 437 -7.30 5.53 -3.62
CA GLU A 437 -6.77 4.87 -4.81
C GLU A 437 -6.87 5.78 -6.05
N ARG A 438 -8.03 6.43 -6.24
CA ARG A 438 -8.23 7.40 -7.31
C ARG A 438 -7.33 8.62 -7.20
N SER A 439 -7.15 9.16 -5.99
CA SER A 439 -6.27 10.31 -5.79
C SER A 439 -4.82 9.94 -6.09
N LEU A 440 -4.36 8.75 -5.67
CA LEU A 440 -2.99 8.30 -5.98
C LEU A 440 -2.75 8.15 -7.49
N LEU A 441 -3.74 7.64 -8.24
CA LEU A 441 -3.65 7.57 -9.70
C LEU A 441 -3.58 8.94 -10.36
N HIS A 442 -4.38 9.89 -9.86
CA HIS A 442 -4.47 11.24 -10.41
C HIS A 442 -3.24 12.07 -10.06
N ASP A 443 -2.83 12.06 -8.79
CA ASP A 443 -1.78 12.92 -8.26
C ASP A 443 -0.38 12.36 -8.56
N TYR A 444 -0.25 11.02 -8.65
CA TYR A 444 1.02 10.33 -8.86
C TYR A 444 0.98 9.30 -10.01
N PRO A 445 0.49 9.68 -11.22
CA PRO A 445 0.28 8.74 -12.33
C PRO A 445 1.55 8.04 -12.76
N ALA A 446 2.70 8.69 -12.58
CA ALA A 446 3.99 8.12 -12.94
C ALA A 446 4.35 6.87 -12.13
N PHE A 447 3.78 6.63 -10.94
CA PHE A 447 3.94 5.33 -10.25
C PHE A 447 3.20 4.18 -10.96
N PHE A 448 2.24 4.48 -11.82
CA PHE A 448 1.36 3.50 -12.45
C PHE A 448 1.45 3.48 -13.97
N ALA A 449 2.38 4.25 -14.56
CA ALA A 449 2.60 4.32 -15.99
C ALA A 449 2.93 2.93 -16.57
N GLY A 450 2.39 2.64 -17.76
CA GLY A 450 2.48 1.31 -18.38
C GLY A 450 1.43 0.30 -17.87
N GLY A 451 0.60 0.67 -16.89
CA GLY A 451 -0.54 -0.14 -16.46
C GLY A 451 -1.78 0.06 -17.33
N ALA A 452 -2.69 -0.92 -17.32
CA ALA A 452 -3.99 -0.78 -17.98
C ALA A 452 -4.74 0.46 -17.43
N THR A 453 -5.39 1.20 -18.33
CA THR A 453 -6.39 2.20 -17.93
C THR A 453 -7.48 1.47 -17.14
N LEU A 454 -7.80 1.93 -15.92
CA LEU A 454 -9.00 1.43 -15.24
C LEU A 454 -10.17 1.72 -16.17
N ALA A 455 -10.97 0.69 -16.50
CA ALA A 455 -12.28 0.94 -17.04
C ALA A 455 -13.02 1.86 -16.04
N PRO A 456 -13.54 3.01 -16.47
CA PRO A 456 -14.57 3.67 -15.67
C PRO A 456 -15.70 2.65 -15.51
N ASP A 457 -16.19 2.46 -14.29
CA ASP A 457 -17.33 1.60 -13.94
C ASP A 457 -17.06 0.10 -13.77
N VAL A 458 -16.48 -0.26 -12.62
CA VAL A 458 -16.95 -1.45 -11.89
C VAL A 458 -17.10 -1.10 -10.40
N GLN A 459 -18.02 -0.18 -10.12
CA GLN A 459 -18.92 -0.33 -8.97
C GLN A 459 -20.28 0.24 -9.38
N PRO A 460 -21.38 -0.47 -9.11
CA PRO A 460 -22.70 0.11 -9.30
C PRO A 460 -22.77 1.38 -8.46
N SER A 461 -22.86 2.51 -9.15
CA SER A 461 -23.29 3.76 -8.58
C SER A 461 -24.67 3.52 -7.95
N THR A 462 -24.71 3.32 -6.62
CA THR A 462 -25.97 3.42 -5.87
C THR A 462 -26.31 4.88 -5.58
N SER A 463 -25.79 5.81 -6.39
CA SER A 463 -26.28 7.17 -6.45
C SER A 463 -27.74 7.09 -6.86
N ARG A 464 -28.63 7.05 -5.86
CA ARG A 464 -29.97 7.56 -6.07
C ARG A 464 -29.76 9.00 -6.55
N PRO A 465 -30.28 9.37 -7.74
CA PRO A 465 -30.34 10.77 -8.11
C PRO A 465 -30.99 11.51 -6.95
N ALA A 466 -30.53 12.73 -6.65
CA ALA A 466 -31.19 13.60 -5.69
C ALA A 466 -32.62 13.87 -6.17
N SER A 467 -33.54 12.96 -5.85
CA SER A 467 -34.96 13.11 -6.09
C SER A 467 -35.50 13.94 -4.93
N SER A 468 -35.84 15.19 -5.25
CA SER A 468 -36.67 16.05 -4.43
C SER A 468 -38.09 15.49 -4.34
N THR A 469 -38.29 14.40 -3.58
CA THR A 469 -39.64 14.03 -3.12
C THR A 469 -39.55 13.52 -1.69
N LYS A 470 -40.28 14.21 -0.81
CA LYS A 470 -40.54 13.77 0.57
C LYS A 470 -41.13 12.35 0.53
N THR A 471 -40.33 11.34 0.88
CA THR A 471 -40.84 10.02 1.25
C THR A 471 -40.40 9.71 2.68
N VAL A 472 -41.39 9.74 3.56
CA VAL A 472 -41.33 9.27 4.93
C VAL A 472 -41.15 7.75 4.89
N GLY A 473 -40.14 7.23 5.62
CA GLY A 473 -40.00 5.78 5.86
C GLY A 473 -38.80 5.10 5.19
N SER A 474 -37.58 5.49 5.57
CA SER A 474 -36.39 4.65 5.44
C SER A 474 -35.58 4.82 6.72
N THR A 475 -35.67 3.86 7.63
CA THR A 475 -34.84 3.80 8.85
C THR A 475 -33.43 3.38 8.45
N ASN A 476 -32.65 4.34 7.98
CA ASN A 476 -31.20 4.21 7.96
C ASN A 476 -30.75 4.16 9.43
N LEU A 477 -30.29 2.99 9.88
CA LEU A 477 -29.47 2.95 11.08
C LEU A 477 -28.20 3.78 10.83
N PRO A 478 -27.71 4.50 11.86
CA PRO A 478 -26.64 5.48 11.74
C PRO A 478 -25.33 4.93 11.17
#